data_AF-A0A4Q6BVA1-F1
#
_entry.id   AF-A0A4Q6BVA1-F1
#
_cell.length_a   1.000
_cell.length_b   1.000
_cell.length_c   1.000
_cell.angle_alpha   90.00
_cell.angle_beta   90.00
_cell.angle_gamma   90.00
#
_symmetry.space_group_name_H-M   'P 1'
#
loop_
_entity.id
_entity.type
_entity.pdbx_description
1 polymer ?
#
loop_
_entity_poly.entity_id
_entity_poly.type
_entity_poly.pdbx_seq_one_letter_code
_entity_poly.pdbx_strand_id
1 'polypeptide(L)'
;MPMQLFVRHETRYRYSSAIAQSWQLSDQQAANLREFLLRGGFLFCDSFYGSRNWATFEESLKRVFPDRPIVDLTDDHPVFRAAFDLPGMTRVQIPNMNSLMGGGGGWMSDGRVPRWRGITDDHGRLVVLIALNNDVADAWQWADDPRYPGNEANLSLRLGVNVAMYALTH
;
A
#
# COMPACT_ATOMS: atom_id res chain seq x y z
N MET A 1 -4.85 -9.22 16.13
CA MET A 1 -5.84 -10.13 15.51
C MET A 1 -5.36 -10.48 14.11
N PRO A 2 -5.32 -11.75 13.68
CA PRO A 2 -4.97 -12.07 12.30
C PRO A 2 -6.08 -11.59 11.37
N MET A 3 -5.69 -10.89 10.30
CA MET A 3 -6.59 -10.37 9.28
C MET A 3 -7.26 -11.53 8.53
N GLN A 4 -8.57 -11.71 8.74
CA GLN A 4 -9.38 -12.62 7.92
C GLN A 4 -9.78 -11.89 6.63
N LEU A 5 -9.09 -12.18 5.54
CA LEU A 5 -9.55 -11.84 4.20
C LEU A 5 -10.75 -12.74 3.86
N PHE A 6 -11.97 -12.28 4.14
CA PHE A 6 -13.19 -12.96 3.69
C PHE A 6 -13.46 -12.62 2.22
N VAL A 7 -12.92 -13.41 1.30
CA VAL A 7 -13.44 -13.45 -0.08
C VAL A 7 -14.66 -14.38 -0.07
N ARG A 8 -15.86 -13.83 0.20
CA ARG A 8 -17.11 -14.56 -0.07
C ARG A 8 -17.41 -14.51 -1.57
N HIS A 9 -17.99 -15.61 -2.08
CA HIS A 9 -18.32 -15.92 -3.48
C HIS A 9 -19.18 -14.88 -4.25
N GLU A 10 -19.52 -13.73 -3.64
CA GLU A 10 -20.38 -12.66 -4.21
C GLU A 10 -19.82 -11.23 -3.97
N THR A 11 -18.50 -11.02 -3.96
CA THR A 11 -17.96 -9.70 -3.61
C THR A 11 -17.94 -8.72 -4.80
N ARG A 12 -18.80 -7.69 -4.73
CA ARG A 12 -18.92 -6.52 -5.63
C ARG A 12 -17.79 -5.47 -5.49
N TYR A 13 -16.81 -5.69 -4.62
CA TYR A 13 -15.81 -4.67 -4.30
C TYR A 13 -14.57 -4.82 -5.18
N ARG A 14 -14.15 -3.74 -5.85
CA ARG A 14 -12.92 -3.69 -6.69
C ARG A 14 -11.67 -3.27 -5.91
N TYR A 15 -11.81 -2.85 -4.65
CA TYR A 15 -10.72 -2.28 -3.86
C TYR A 15 -10.59 -2.97 -2.49
N SER A 16 -9.34 -3.21 -2.08
CA SER A 16 -8.96 -3.71 -0.75
C SER A 16 -7.68 -3.01 -0.28
N SER A 17 -7.53 -2.86 1.04
CA SER A 17 -6.31 -2.34 1.68
C SER A 17 -5.81 -3.28 2.77
N ALA A 18 -4.50 -3.36 2.99
CA ALA A 18 -3.90 -4.24 3.99
C ALA A 18 -2.77 -3.56 4.78
N ILE A 19 -2.78 -3.79 6.11
CA ILE A 19 -1.62 -3.54 6.98
C ILE A 19 -0.63 -4.69 6.75
N ALA A 20 0.51 -4.37 6.15
CA ALA A 20 1.48 -5.36 5.69
C ALA A 20 2.56 -5.73 6.73
N GLN A 21 2.57 -5.11 7.92
CA GLN A 21 3.60 -5.34 8.93
C GLN A 21 3.71 -6.81 9.38
N SER A 22 2.60 -7.54 9.42
CA SER A 22 2.54 -8.93 9.87
C SER A 22 1.98 -9.86 8.77
N TRP A 23 2.31 -9.56 7.51
CA TRP A 23 1.72 -10.25 6.37
C TRP A 23 2.35 -11.61 6.11
N GLN A 24 1.67 -12.67 6.55
CA GLN A 24 2.07 -14.05 6.32
C GLN A 24 0.83 -14.87 5.91
N LEU A 25 0.62 -14.99 4.60
CA LEU A 25 -0.58 -15.63 4.06
C LEU A 25 -0.46 -17.16 4.13
N SER A 26 -1.55 -17.86 4.41
CA SER A 26 -1.66 -19.29 4.10
C SER A 26 -1.83 -19.50 2.58
N ASP A 27 -1.64 -20.73 2.08
CA ASP A 27 -1.86 -21.03 0.66
C ASP A 27 -3.29 -20.69 0.23
N GLN A 28 -4.28 -20.98 1.09
CA GLN A 28 -5.67 -20.65 0.80
C GLN A 28 -5.91 -19.14 0.73
N GLN A 29 -5.31 -18.36 1.65
CA GLN A 29 -5.43 -16.91 1.62
C GLN A 29 -4.75 -16.31 0.38
N ALA A 30 -3.57 -16.84 0.01
CA ALA A 30 -2.85 -16.42 -1.18
C ALA A 30 -3.65 -16.74 -2.46
N ALA A 31 -4.25 -17.93 -2.55
CA ALA A 31 -5.10 -18.33 -3.67
C ALA A 31 -6.35 -17.44 -3.80
N ASN A 32 -7.02 -17.15 -2.68
CA ASN A 32 -8.19 -16.27 -2.67
C ASN A 32 -7.83 -14.83 -3.09
N LEU A 33 -6.69 -14.31 -2.61
CA LEU A 33 -6.23 -12.98 -3.01
C LEU A 33 -5.85 -12.95 -4.50
N ARG A 34 -5.21 -14.00 -5.00
CA ARG A 34 -4.87 -14.14 -6.43
C ARG A 34 -6.14 -14.08 -7.26
N GLU A 35 -7.16 -14.86 -6.89
CA GLU A 35 -8.44 -14.88 -7.59
C GLU A 35 -9.10 -13.49 -7.58
N PHE A 36 -9.15 -12.82 -6.43
CA PHE A 36 -9.67 -11.46 -6.31
C PHE A 36 -8.99 -10.47 -7.26
N LEU A 37 -7.65 -10.48 -7.28
CA LEU A 37 -6.86 -9.58 -8.14
C LEU A 37 -7.05 -9.89 -9.63
N LEU A 38 -7.09 -11.18 -10.01
CA LEU A 38 -7.34 -11.60 -11.39
C LEU A 38 -8.75 -11.26 -11.88
N ARG A 39 -9.74 -11.14 -10.98
CA ARG A 39 -11.11 -10.71 -11.31
C ARG A 39 -11.25 -9.18 -11.41
N GLY A 40 -10.16 -8.44 -11.41
CA GLY A 40 -10.16 -6.97 -11.51
C GLY A 40 -10.09 -6.26 -10.17
N GLY A 41 -9.83 -6.99 -9.07
CA GLY A 41 -9.53 -6.39 -7.78
C GLY A 41 -8.26 -5.53 -7.80
N PHE A 42 -8.15 -4.67 -6.80
CA PHE A 42 -7.00 -3.82 -6.54
C PHE A 42 -6.64 -3.93 -5.06
N LEU A 43 -5.35 -4.04 -4.75
CA LEU A 43 -4.84 -4.12 -3.39
C LEU A 43 -3.87 -2.97 -3.10
N PHE A 44 -4.13 -2.21 -2.05
CA PHE A 44 -3.19 -1.24 -1.48
C PHE A 44 -2.54 -1.78 -0.20
N CYS A 45 -1.23 -1.99 -0.23
CA CYS A 45 -0.43 -2.48 0.89
C CYS A 45 0.35 -1.33 1.53
N ASP A 46 0.14 -1.12 2.83
CA ASP A 46 0.69 0.02 3.59
C ASP A 46 1.06 -0.39 5.03
N SER A 47 1.63 0.55 5.79
CA SER A 47 1.93 0.43 7.22
C SER A 47 2.95 -0.67 7.51
N PHE A 48 4.06 -0.69 6.78
CA PHE A 48 5.14 -1.64 7.01
C PHE A 48 6.51 -1.12 6.59
N TYR A 49 7.52 -1.57 7.34
CA TYR A 49 8.85 -0.96 7.32
C TYR A 49 9.97 -1.99 7.32
N GLY A 50 11.03 -1.66 6.61
CA GLY A 50 12.32 -2.31 6.75
C GLY A 50 12.48 -3.62 6.01
N SER A 51 13.72 -4.10 5.97
CA SER A 51 14.13 -5.28 5.22
C SER A 51 13.45 -6.56 5.70
N ARG A 52 13.23 -6.69 7.02
CA ARG A 52 12.59 -7.87 7.60
C ARG A 52 11.12 -8.01 7.17
N ASN A 53 10.33 -6.95 7.33
CA ASN A 53 8.93 -6.99 6.90
C ASN A 53 8.83 -7.13 5.38
N TRP A 54 9.73 -6.46 4.64
CA TRP A 54 9.80 -6.61 3.19
C TRP A 54 10.00 -8.07 2.77
N ALA A 55 10.97 -8.79 3.36
CA ALA A 55 11.24 -10.18 3.01
C ALA A 55 10.00 -11.08 3.23
N THR A 56 9.33 -10.96 4.38
CA THR A 56 8.13 -11.76 4.69
C THR A 56 6.93 -11.38 3.81
N PHE A 57 6.75 -10.09 3.53
CA PHE A 57 5.72 -9.60 2.62
C PHE A 57 5.96 -10.09 1.19
N GLU A 58 7.18 -9.97 0.68
CA GLU A 58 7.56 -10.37 -0.67
C GLU A 58 7.37 -11.89 -0.87
N GLU A 59 7.79 -12.70 0.10
CA GLU A 59 7.57 -14.15 0.09
C GLU A 59 6.06 -14.49 0.02
N SER A 60 5.25 -13.83 0.84
CA SER A 60 3.79 -14.03 0.83
C SER A 60 3.16 -13.58 -0.49
N LEU A 61 3.61 -12.46 -1.06
CA LEU A 61 3.09 -11.94 -2.31
C LEU A 61 3.51 -12.80 -3.51
N LYS A 62 4.70 -13.42 -3.48
CA LYS A 62 5.13 -14.41 -4.49
C LYS A 62 4.24 -15.66 -4.51
N ARG A 63 3.60 -16.02 -3.39
CA ARG A 63 2.61 -17.11 -3.37
C ARG A 63 1.30 -16.70 -4.06
N VAL A 64 0.96 -15.41 -4.05
CA VAL A 64 -0.19 -14.86 -4.80
C VAL A 64 0.15 -14.82 -6.30
N PHE A 65 1.27 -14.20 -6.65
CA PHE A 65 1.76 -14.07 -8.02
C PHE A 65 3.24 -14.49 -8.14
N PRO A 66 3.53 -15.77 -8.44
CA PRO A 66 4.90 -16.26 -8.60
C PRO A 66 5.54 -15.75 -9.91
N ASP A 67 4.72 -15.46 -10.92
CA ASP A 67 5.17 -15.13 -12.28
C ASP A 67 5.05 -13.64 -12.63
N ARG A 68 4.62 -12.79 -11.68
CA ARG A 68 4.51 -11.34 -11.91
C ARG A 68 5.56 -10.60 -11.09
N PRO A 69 6.44 -9.81 -11.73
CA PRO A 69 7.48 -9.08 -11.00
C PRO A 69 6.89 -7.94 -10.18
N ILE A 70 7.53 -7.65 -9.04
CA ILE A 70 7.30 -6.41 -8.32
C ILE A 70 8.26 -5.37 -8.89
N VAL A 71 7.72 -4.25 -9.35
CA VAL A 71 8.50 -3.16 -9.98
C VAL A 71 8.41 -1.89 -9.15
N ASP A 72 9.46 -1.08 -9.15
CA ASP A 72 9.42 0.27 -8.58
C ASP A 72 8.58 1.18 -9.50
N LEU A 73 7.71 1.98 -8.91
CA LEU A 73 6.90 2.96 -9.62
C LEU A 73 7.68 4.28 -9.74
N THR A 74 7.43 5.00 -10.84
CA THR A 74 7.92 6.37 -11.04
C THR A 74 6.83 7.37 -10.66
N ASP A 75 7.22 8.64 -10.46
CA ASP A 75 6.26 9.74 -10.21
C ASP A 75 5.26 9.91 -11.36
N ASP A 76 5.54 9.35 -12.53
CA ASP A 76 4.68 9.41 -13.70
C ASP A 76 3.54 8.39 -13.71
N HIS A 77 3.50 7.49 -12.73
CA HIS A 77 2.46 6.48 -12.70
C HIS A 77 1.07 7.12 -12.50
N PRO A 78 0.04 6.72 -13.27
CA PRO A 78 -1.29 7.35 -13.20
C PRO A 78 -1.94 7.31 -11.81
N VAL A 79 -1.56 6.35 -10.96
CA VAL A 79 -2.02 6.26 -9.56
C VAL A 79 -1.67 7.49 -8.72
N PHE A 80 -0.67 8.29 -9.11
CA PHE A 80 -0.30 9.53 -8.41
C PHE A 80 -0.96 10.79 -8.99
N ARG A 81 -1.80 10.64 -10.03
CA ARG A 81 -2.43 11.75 -10.76
C ARG A 81 -3.90 11.52 -11.15
N ALA A 82 -4.55 10.50 -10.58
CA ALA A 82 -5.90 10.09 -10.98
C ALA A 82 -7.00 11.15 -10.69
N ALA A 83 -6.89 11.89 -9.59
CA ALA A 83 -7.79 12.99 -9.23
C ALA A 83 -7.03 14.26 -8.82
N PHE A 84 -5.93 14.10 -8.10
CA PHE A 84 -4.99 15.15 -7.72
C PHE A 84 -3.63 14.88 -8.35
N ASP A 85 -2.97 15.90 -8.88
CA ASP A 85 -1.59 15.78 -9.33
C ASP A 85 -0.63 15.85 -8.13
N LEU A 86 0.10 14.75 -7.87
CA LEU A 86 1.01 14.60 -6.73
C LEU A 86 2.46 14.39 -7.20
N PRO A 87 3.13 15.43 -7.72
CA PRO A 87 4.50 15.30 -8.20
C PRO A 87 5.47 14.97 -7.06
N GLY A 88 6.41 14.07 -7.32
CA GLY A 88 7.45 13.70 -6.36
C GLY A 88 6.99 12.74 -5.25
N MET A 89 5.80 12.15 -5.35
CA MET A 89 5.26 11.20 -4.38
C MET A 89 6.25 10.07 -4.04
N THR A 90 7.07 9.63 -5.01
CA THR A 90 8.05 8.56 -4.78
C THR A 90 9.18 8.91 -3.82
N ARG A 91 9.35 10.19 -3.48
CA ARG A 91 10.41 10.71 -2.59
C ARG A 91 9.91 11.12 -1.21
N VAL A 92 8.59 11.25 -1.03
CA VAL A 92 8.00 11.65 0.25
C VAL A 92 7.73 10.41 1.09
N GLN A 93 8.20 10.43 2.34
CA GLN A 93 7.85 9.43 3.35
C GLN A 93 6.68 9.96 4.16
N ILE A 94 5.56 9.23 4.17
CA ILE A 94 4.46 9.52 5.08
C ILE A 94 4.78 8.89 6.44
N PRO A 95 4.94 9.69 7.52
CA PRO A 95 5.56 9.23 8.75
C PRO A 95 4.60 8.46 9.65
N ASN A 96 5.15 7.53 10.43
CA ASN A 96 4.48 6.90 11.55
C ASN A 96 4.53 7.81 12.80
N MET A 97 3.36 8.08 13.38
CA MET A 97 3.17 8.95 14.54
C MET A 97 3.89 8.42 15.79
N ASN A 98 3.87 7.11 16.05
CA ASN A 98 4.56 6.55 17.22
C ASN A 98 6.07 6.77 17.13
N SER A 99 6.66 6.65 15.94
CA SER A 99 8.05 6.99 15.69
C SER A 99 8.32 8.47 15.99
N LEU A 100 7.48 9.38 15.49
CA LEU A 100 7.61 10.83 15.74
C LEU A 100 7.53 11.17 17.24
N MET A 101 6.52 10.66 17.94
CA MET A 101 6.30 10.90 19.36
C MET A 101 7.43 10.34 20.24
N GLY A 102 8.09 9.27 19.78
CA GLY A 102 9.29 8.71 20.42
C GLY A 102 10.58 9.47 20.12
N GLY A 103 10.53 10.60 19.40
CA GLY A 103 11.71 11.36 18.96
C GLY A 103 12.45 10.75 17.77
N GLY A 104 11.82 9.80 17.07
CA GLY A 104 12.32 9.18 15.85
C GLY A 104 12.03 9.98 14.60
N GLY A 105 12.58 9.54 13.46
CA GLY A 105 12.46 10.23 12.18
C GLY A 105 11.16 9.96 11.40
N GLY A 106 10.12 9.40 12.04
CA GLY A 106 8.86 9.04 11.38
C GLY A 106 8.88 7.69 10.65
N TRP A 107 9.95 6.91 10.79
CA TRP A 107 10.07 5.54 10.25
C TRP A 107 10.39 4.54 11.35
N MET A 108 10.21 3.25 11.04
CA MET A 108 10.55 2.13 11.93
C MET A 108 11.68 1.27 11.35
N SER A 109 12.38 0.53 12.22
CA SER A 109 13.43 -0.43 11.86
C SER A 109 14.53 0.18 10.97
N ASP A 110 14.89 -0.41 9.83
CA ASP A 110 15.81 0.15 8.84
C ASP A 110 15.08 0.84 7.67
N GLY A 111 13.76 1.04 7.79
CA GLY A 111 12.87 1.54 6.75
C GLY A 111 12.89 3.05 6.52
N ARG A 112 14.07 3.66 6.39
CA ARG A 112 14.21 5.13 6.30
C ARG A 112 13.79 5.74 4.97
N VAL A 113 13.83 4.95 3.89
CA VAL A 113 13.66 5.45 2.53
C VAL A 113 12.34 4.93 1.96
N PRO A 114 11.40 5.80 1.56
CA PRO A 114 10.13 5.38 1.01
C PRO A 114 10.34 4.65 -0.33
N ARG A 115 9.52 3.63 -0.57
CA ARG A 115 9.50 2.86 -1.81
C ARG A 115 8.07 2.62 -2.24
N TRP A 116 7.76 3.05 -3.45
CA TRP A 116 6.48 2.82 -4.09
C TRP A 116 6.66 1.76 -5.15
N ARG A 117 5.97 0.63 -4.99
CA ARG A 117 6.12 -0.53 -5.87
C ARG A 117 4.78 -1.03 -6.33
N GLY A 118 4.80 -1.88 -7.35
CA GLY A 118 3.58 -2.47 -7.85
C GLY A 118 3.73 -3.77 -8.61
N ILE A 119 2.59 -4.41 -8.83
CA ILE A 119 2.41 -5.54 -9.74
C ILE A 119 1.33 -5.15 -10.74
N THR A 120 1.55 -5.43 -12.02
CA THR A 120 0.57 -5.19 -13.09
C THR A 120 -0.08 -6.48 -13.56
N ASP A 121 -1.33 -6.38 -14.04
CA ASP A 121 -1.98 -7.45 -14.78
C ASP A 121 -1.49 -7.55 -16.24
N ASP A 122 -2.08 -8.45 -17.01
CA ASP A 122 -1.69 -8.73 -18.41
C ASP A 122 -2.03 -7.58 -19.36
N HIS A 123 -2.84 -6.63 -18.91
CA HIS A 123 -3.19 -5.40 -19.65
C HIS A 123 -2.32 -4.21 -19.22
N GLY A 124 -1.33 -4.42 -18.34
CA GLY A 124 -0.46 -3.37 -17.84
C GLY A 124 -1.11 -2.49 -16.76
N ARG A 125 -2.30 -2.86 -16.26
CA ARG A 125 -2.97 -2.13 -15.18
C ARG A 125 -2.36 -2.52 -13.85
N LEU A 126 -2.11 -1.54 -12.98
CA LEU A 126 -1.63 -1.78 -11.62
C LEU A 126 -2.72 -2.48 -10.80
N VAL A 127 -2.40 -3.64 -10.23
CA VAL A 127 -3.34 -4.43 -9.42
C VAL A 127 -2.94 -4.54 -7.95
N VAL A 128 -1.65 -4.35 -7.66
CA VAL A 128 -1.14 -4.22 -6.29
C VAL A 128 -0.31 -2.95 -6.22
N LEU A 129 -0.65 -2.03 -5.32
CA LEU A 129 0.16 -0.88 -4.95
C LEU A 129 0.80 -1.14 -3.59
N ILE A 130 2.10 -0.92 -3.49
CA ILE A 130 2.88 -1.20 -2.29
C ILE A 130 3.57 0.09 -1.82
N ALA A 131 3.21 0.56 -0.64
CA ALA A 131 3.81 1.70 0.04
C ALA A 131 4.81 1.22 1.11
N LEU A 132 5.92 0.63 0.67
CA LEU A 132 6.98 0.17 1.60
C LEU A 132 7.65 1.37 2.26
N ASN A 133 7.91 1.27 3.57
CA ASN A 133 8.50 2.31 4.40
C ASN A 133 7.65 3.60 4.47
N ASN A 134 6.33 3.44 4.42
CA ASN A 134 5.35 4.51 4.59
C ASN A 134 4.25 4.03 5.57
N ASP A 135 3.47 4.98 6.07
CA ASP A 135 2.28 4.71 6.88
C ASP A 135 1.15 5.69 6.54
N VAL A 136 0.60 5.53 5.33
CA VAL A 136 -0.48 6.39 4.79
C VAL A 136 -1.71 6.34 5.68
N ALA A 137 -2.07 5.15 6.15
CA ALA A 137 -3.22 4.94 7.01
C ALA A 137 -3.06 5.60 8.39
N ASP A 138 -1.85 5.67 8.94
CA ASP A 138 -1.58 6.38 10.19
C ASP A 138 -1.77 7.89 10.01
N ALA A 139 -1.34 8.46 8.87
CA ALA A 139 -1.60 9.87 8.55
C ALA A 139 -3.11 10.20 8.48
N TRP A 140 -3.96 9.26 8.07
CA TRP A 140 -5.42 9.44 8.11
C TRP A 140 -5.98 9.40 9.54
N GLN A 141 -5.41 8.56 10.40
CA GLN A 141 -5.82 8.44 11.81
C GLN A 141 -5.51 9.70 12.61
N TRP A 142 -4.43 10.40 12.25
CA TRP A 142 -3.94 11.58 12.97
C TRP A 142 -4.16 12.90 12.22
N ALA A 143 -4.99 12.91 11.17
CA ALA A 143 -5.16 14.07 10.30
C ALA A 143 -5.72 15.32 11.02
N ASP A 144 -6.42 15.14 12.13
CA ASP A 144 -6.97 16.20 12.98
C ASP A 144 -6.09 16.54 14.20
N ASP A 145 -4.99 15.83 14.40
CA ASP A 145 -4.07 16.07 15.51
C ASP A 145 -2.99 17.10 15.11
N PRO A 146 -2.89 18.24 15.81
CA PRO A 146 -1.92 19.29 15.49
C PRO A 146 -0.46 18.86 15.69
N ARG A 147 -0.21 17.72 16.35
CA ARG A 147 1.14 17.16 16.53
C ARG A 147 1.60 16.39 15.30
N TYR A 148 0.68 15.95 14.43
CA TYR A 148 1.04 15.26 13.20
C TYR A 148 1.43 16.28 12.11
N PRO A 149 2.43 15.98 11.26
CA PRO A 149 2.79 16.87 10.16
C PRO A 149 1.62 17.11 9.18
N GLY A 150 1.10 18.34 9.17
CA GLY A 150 -0.12 18.67 8.42
C GLY A 150 0.01 18.57 6.90
N ASN A 151 1.21 18.76 6.34
CA ASN A 151 1.44 18.61 4.89
C ASN A 151 1.31 17.13 4.49
N GLU A 152 1.86 16.23 5.29
CA GLU A 152 1.83 14.78 5.09
C GLU A 152 0.42 14.22 5.31
N ALA A 153 -0.34 14.73 6.27
CA ALA A 153 -1.76 14.42 6.43
C ALA A 153 -2.59 14.86 5.20
N ASN A 154 -2.38 16.08 4.69
CA ASN A 154 -3.08 16.53 3.49
C ASN A 154 -2.67 15.73 2.24
N LEU A 155 -1.38 15.40 2.11
CA LEU A 155 -0.87 14.59 1.03
C LEU A 155 -1.44 13.17 1.06
N SER A 156 -1.49 12.53 2.22
CA SER A 156 -2.02 11.18 2.40
C SER A 156 -3.51 11.11 2.05
N LEU A 157 -4.30 12.12 2.41
CA LEU A 157 -5.72 12.20 2.05
C LEU A 157 -5.91 12.28 0.52
N ARG A 158 -5.14 13.15 -0.15
CA ARG A 158 -5.18 13.25 -1.63
C ARG A 158 -4.72 11.97 -2.30
N LEU A 159 -3.68 11.33 -1.78
CA LEU A 159 -3.22 10.05 -2.27
C LEU A 159 -4.29 8.97 -2.10
N GLY A 160 -4.98 8.91 -0.95
CA GLY A 160 -6.09 7.99 -0.74
C GLY A 160 -7.20 8.13 -1.78
N VAL A 161 -7.57 9.38 -2.12
CA VAL A 161 -8.52 9.65 -3.21
C VAL A 161 -7.98 9.16 -4.54
N ASN A 162 -6.72 9.44 -4.88
CA ASN A 162 -6.12 8.96 -6.12
C ASN A 162 -6.11 7.43 -6.22
N VAL A 163 -5.74 6.73 -5.15
CA VAL A 163 -5.70 5.27 -5.11
C VAL A 163 -7.10 4.69 -5.30
N ALA A 164 -8.11 5.23 -4.61
CA ALA A 164 -9.49 4.80 -4.79
C ALA A 164 -10.00 5.08 -6.22
N MET A 165 -9.72 6.26 -6.75
CA MET A 165 -10.11 6.64 -8.11
C MET A 165 -9.44 5.74 -9.16
N TYR A 166 -8.14 5.49 -9.03
CA TYR A 166 -7.42 4.58 -9.92
C TYR A 166 -8.04 3.18 -9.89
N ALA A 167 -8.23 2.60 -8.70
CA ALA A 167 -8.79 1.27 -8.52
C ALA A 167 -10.21 1.09 -9.10
N LEU A 168 -10.98 2.17 -9.23
CA LEU A 168 -12.37 2.14 -9.71
C LEU A 168 -12.51 2.49 -11.19
N THR A 169 -11.50 3.11 -11.82
CA THR A 169 -11.62 3.68 -13.17
C THR A 169 -10.66 3.10 -14.20
N HIS A 170 -9.63 2.37 -13.74
CA HIS A 170 -8.66 1.67 -14.59
C HIS A 170 -8.85 0.16 -14.44
#